data_AF-A0A4Y8SXN8-F1
#
_entry.id   AF-A0A4Y8SXN8-F1
#
_cell.length_a   1.000
_cell.length_b   1.000
_cell.length_c   1.000
_cell.angle_alpha   90.00
_cell.angle_beta   90.00
_cell.angle_gamma   90.00
#
_symmetry.space_group_name_H-M   'P 1'
#
loop_
_entity.id
_entity.type
_entity.pdbx_description
1 polymer ?
#
loop_
_entity_poly.entity_id
_entity_poly.type
_entity_poly.pdbx_seq_one_letter_code
_entity_poly.pdbx_strand_id
1 'polypeptide(L)' 'MESVVFENDKAKCFYDKFPVNKGHMLIVPKRHCEDYFGLTIEEKLSIDKLVLRCQQRFYFP' A
#
# COMPACT_ATOMS: atom_id res chain seq x y z
N MET A 1 8.62 6.21 12.82
CA MET A 1 8.39 5.60 11.51
C MET A 1 7.32 4.54 11.71
N GLU A 2 6.17 4.69 11.06
CA GLU A 2 5.10 3.68 11.17
C GLU A 2 5.64 2.31 10.73
N SER A 3 5.24 1.25 11.43
CA SER A 3 5.70 -0.10 11.12
C SER A 3 5.13 -0.52 9.76
N VAL A 4 6.01 -0.71 8.79
CA VAL A 4 5.66 -1.22 7.47
C VAL A 4 5.07 -2.62 7.62
N VAL A 5 3.87 -2.84 7.06
CA VAL A 5 3.17 -4.12 7.08
C VAL A 5 3.62 -4.98 5.89
N PHE A 6 3.66 -4.39 4.71
CA PHE A 6 4.18 -5.02 3.49
C PHE A 6 4.97 -4.01 2.66
N GLU A 7 5.97 -4.49 1.94
CA GLU A 7 6.81 -3.67 1.05
C GLU A 7 7.25 -4.50 -0.15
N ASN A 8 7.39 -3.85 -1.29
CA ASN A 8 8.07 -4.38 -2.48
C ASN A 8 9.01 -3.31 -3.05
N ASP A 9 9.56 -3.54 -4.24
CA ASP A 9 10.60 -2.67 -4.82
C ASP A 9 10.15 -1.21 -4.99
N LYS A 10 8.86 -0.97 -5.28
CA LYS A 10 8.35 0.36 -5.67
C LYS A 10 7.32 0.94 -4.70
N ALA A 11 6.76 0.16 -3.79
CA ALA A 11 5.67 0.60 -2.91
C ALA A 11 5.78 0.04 -1.48
N LYS A 12 5.13 0.73 -0.53
CA LYS A 12 5.03 0.35 0.88
C LYS A 12 3.56 0.38 1.32
N CYS A 13 3.21 -0.51 2.24
CA CYS A 13 1.92 -0.57 2.90
C CYS A 13 2.11 -0.46 4.42
N PHE A 14 1.34 0.38 5.08
CA PHE A 14 1.36 0.57 6.53
C PHE A 14 -0.03 0.95 7.05
N TYR A 15 -0.24 0.80 8.36
CA TYR A 15 -1.50 1.21 8.99
C TYR A 15 -1.64 2.72 9.00
N ASP A 16 -2.83 3.21 8.68
CA ASP A 16 -3.14 4.62 8.82
C ASP A 16 -3.08 5.03 10.31
N LYS A 17 -2.49 6.19 10.58
CA LYS A 17 -2.46 6.79 11.92
C LYS A 17 -3.84 7.22 12.41
N PHE A 18 -4.75 7.55 11.49
CA PHE A 18 -6.12 7.98 11.76
C PHE A 18 -7.10 7.06 11.01
N PRO A 19 -7.19 5.77 11.41
CA PRO A 19 -7.96 4.79 10.67
C PRO A 19 -9.47 5.07 10.80
N VAL A 20 -10.18 5.11 9.67
CA VAL A 20 -11.64 5.20 9.67
C VAL A 20 -12.28 3.91 10.17
N ASN A 21 -11.67 2.76 9.82
CA ASN A 21 -12.11 1.42 10.20
C ASN A 21 -10.93 0.54 10.64
N LYS A 22 -11.22 -0.52 11.40
CA LYS A 22 -10.21 -1.52 11.78
C LYS A 22 -9.57 -2.13 10.53
N GLY A 23 -8.24 -2.14 10.49
CA GLY A 23 -7.49 -2.66 9.34
C GLY A 23 -7.30 -1.66 8.19
N HIS A 24 -7.65 -0.38 8.38
CA HIS A 24 -7.37 0.66 7.39
C HIS A 24 -5.85 0.81 7.19
N MET A 25 -5.42 0.68 5.94
CA MET A 25 -4.02 0.73 5.55
C MET A 25 -3.85 1.67 4.36
N LEU A 26 -2.69 2.30 4.30
CA LEU A 26 -2.27 3.14 3.19
C LEU A 26 -1.22 2.39 2.37
N ILE A 27 -1.37 2.42 1.05
CA ILE A 27 -0.39 1.88 0.11
C ILE A 27 0.12 3.05 -0.74
N VAL A 28 1.42 3.30 -0.68
CA VAL A 28 2.04 4.47 -1.34
C VAL A 28 3.28 4.05 -2.13
N PRO A 29 3.59 4.73 -3.25
CA PRO A 29 4.85 4.54 -3.95
C PRO A 29 6.01 5.03 -3.07
N LYS A 30 7.21 4.45 -3.25
CA LYS A 30 8.44 4.93 -2.61
C LYS A 30 8.94 6.22 -3.22
N ARG A 31 8.75 6.38 -4.53
CA ARG A 31 9.03 7.63 -5.24
C ARG A 31 7.91 8.62 -4.93
N HIS A 32 8.26 9.86 -4.67
CA HIS A 32 7.27 10.94 -4.56
C HIS A 32 6.60 11.19 -5.92
N CYS A 33 5.28 11.21 -5.93
CA CYS A 33 4.45 11.70 -7.02
C CYS A 33 3.28 12.48 -6.41
N GLU A 34 2.75 13.44 -7.18
CA GLU A 34 1.69 14.33 -6.70
C GLU A 34 0.36 13.59 -6.51
N ASP A 35 0.04 12.72 -7.46
CA ASP A 35 -1.20 11.96 -7.46
C ASP A 35 -1.04 10.59 -8.13
N TYR A 36 -2.17 9.88 -8.24
CA TYR A 36 -2.26 8.58 -8.90
C TYR A 36 -1.90 8.61 -10.40
N PHE A 37 -2.17 9.74 -11.08
CA PHE A 37 -1.88 9.89 -12.50
C PHE A 37 -0.38 10.07 -12.77
N GLY A 38 0.37 10.56 -11.79
CA GLY A 38 1.84 10.62 -11.80
C GLY A 38 2.56 9.28 -11.60
N LEU A 39 1.84 8.16 -11.44
CA LEU A 39 2.43 6.82 -11.29
C LEU A 39 2.85 6.23 -12.64
N THR A 40 4.04 5.61 -12.66
CA THR A 40 4.46 4.73 -13.76
C THR A 40 3.66 3.43 -13.77
N ILE A 41 3.66 2.73 -14.91
CA ILE A 41 2.99 1.42 -15.03
C ILE A 41 3.54 0.43 -14.00
N GLU A 42 4.86 0.40 -13.79
CA GLU A 42 5.50 -0.48 -12.80
C GLU A 42 5.05 -0.20 -11.37
N GLU A 43 4.86 1.08 -11.01
CA GLU A 43 4.40 1.48 -9.68
C GLU A 43 2.94 1.10 -9.48
N LYS A 44 2.08 1.28 -10.48
CA LYS A 44 0.69 0.82 -10.43
C LYS A 44 0.61 -0.69 -10.20
N LEU A 45 1.37 -1.47 -10.98
CA LEU A 45 1.44 -2.92 -10.80
C LEU A 45 1.99 -3.32 -9.42
N SER A 46 2.96 -2.56 -8.90
CA SER A 46 3.52 -2.81 -7.58
C SER A 46 2.53 -2.49 -6.46
N ILE A 47 1.74 -1.44 -6.59
CA ILE A 47 0.66 -1.09 -5.66
C ILE A 47 -0.43 -2.17 -5.70
N ASP A 48 -0.87 -2.58 -6.89
CA ASP A 48 -1.89 -3.64 -7.06
C ASP A 48 -1.46 -4.97 -6.42
N LYS A 49 -0.19 -5.36 -6.56
CA LYS A 49 0.36 -6.54 -5.87
C LYS A 49 0.24 -6.42 -4.35
N LEU A 50 0.43 -5.23 -3.77
CA LEU A 50 0.24 -5.02 -2.34
C LEU A 50 -1.24 -5.03 -1.95
N VAL A 51 -2.14 -4.48 -2.77
CA VAL A 51 -3.60 -4.55 -2.54
C VAL A 51 -4.04 -6.01 -2.42
N LEU A 52 -3.65 -6.86 -3.36
CA LEU A 52 -4.00 -8.29 -3.34
C LEU A 52 -3.44 -9.00 -2.10
N ARG A 53 -2.18 -8.70 -1.73
CA ARG A 53 -1.56 -9.28 -0.53
C ARG A 53 -2.26 -8.84 0.76
N CYS A 54 -2.71 -7.59 0.82
CA CYS A 54 -3.49 -7.06 1.93
C CYS A 54 -4.84 -7.76 2.04
N GLN A 55 -5.55 -7.94 0.92
CA GLN A 55 -6.83 -8.65 0.90
C GLN A 55 -6.69 -10.09 1.41
N GLN A 56 -5.68 -10.83 0.94
CA GLN A 56 -5.44 -12.21 1.37
C GLN A 56 -5.25 -12.32 2.88
N ARG A 57 -4.59 -11.34 3.51
CA ARG A 57 -4.40 -11.32 4.96
C ARG A 57 -5.69 -11.17 5.76
N PHE A 58 -6.72 -10.52 5.22
CA PHE A 58 -8.00 -10.36 5.92
C PHE A 58 -9.04 -11.42 5.55
N TYR A 59 -8.91 -12.05 4.38
CA TYR A 59 -9.83 -13.11 3.95
C TYR A 59 -9.46 -14.50 4.50
N PHE A 60 -8.22 -14.69 4.95
CA PHE A 60 -7.76 -15.92 5.63
C PHE A 60 -7.15 -15.55 6.99
N PRO A 61 -7.97 -15.44 8.06
CA PRO A 61 -7.50 -15.31 9.43
C PRO A 61 -6.81 -16.59 9.95
#